data_AF-A0A7S3P9L9-F1
#
_entry.id   AF-A0A7S3P9L9-F1
#
_cell.length_a   1.000
_cell.length_b   1.000
_cell.length_c   1.000
_cell.angle_alpha   90.00
_cell.angle_beta   90.00
_cell.angle_gamma   90.00
#
_symmetry.space_group_name_H-M   'P 1'
#
loop_
_entity.id
_entity.type
_entity.pdbx_description
1 polymer ?
#
loop_
_entity_poly.entity_id
_entity_poly.type
_entity_poly.pdbx_seq_one_letter_code
_entity_poly.pdbx_strand_id
1 'polypeptide(L)'
;MCAVTVSVVYQGTPLIGVIFDPHAEEMFTAVKGQGASVNGQPLTVAMGITDVKDSIINAGCPADPNAFAASMRGIAALNSKCRGLRMIACSALTTAWIAAGRLTAHFGYDLSSWDLVA
;
A
#
# COMPACT_ATOMS: atom_id res chain seq x y z
N MET A 1 9.55 10.07 -3.12
CA MET A 1 9.08 9.29 -1.96
C MET A 1 9.70 7.92 -2.05
N CYS A 2 10.36 7.48 -0.99
CA CYS A 2 10.92 6.14 -0.85
C CYS A 2 10.74 5.70 0.59
N ALA A 3 10.88 4.41 0.85
CA ALA A 3 10.87 3.88 2.20
C ALA A 3 11.85 2.73 2.33
N VAL A 4 12.29 2.50 3.57
CA VAL A 4 13.01 1.30 3.97
C VAL A 4 11.99 0.31 4.52
N THR A 5 12.03 -0.94 4.05
CA THR A 5 11.19 -2.02 4.56
C THR A 5 12.04 -3.09 5.23
N VAL A 6 11.58 -3.60 6.37
CA VAL A 6 12.16 -4.75 7.06
C VAL A 6 11.03 -5.62 7.56
N SER A 7 11.11 -6.92 7.31
CA SER A 7 10.11 -7.88 7.78
C SER A 7 10.78 -9.14 8.32
N VAL A 8 10.21 -9.69 9.39
CA VAL A 8 10.62 -10.97 9.96
C VAL A 8 9.60 -12.02 9.54
N VAL A 9 10.05 -12.96 8.72
CA VAL A 9 9.24 -14.07 8.23
C VAL A 9 9.74 -15.36 8.85
N TYR A 10 8.87 -16.08 9.56
CA TYR A 10 9.18 -17.39 10.14
C TYR A 10 8.28 -18.45 9.52
N GLN A 11 8.88 -19.51 8.96
CA GLN A 11 8.15 -20.60 8.29
C GLN A 11 7.11 -20.08 7.27
N GLY A 12 7.50 -19.09 6.45
CA GLY A 12 6.61 -18.48 5.44
C GLY A 12 5.55 -17.52 5.98
N THR A 13 5.50 -17.29 7.29
CA THR A 13 4.55 -16.37 7.93
C THR A 13 5.22 -15.06 8.32
N PRO A 14 4.76 -13.89 7.82
CA PRO A 14 5.20 -12.59 8.32
C PRO A 14 4.76 -12.40 9.78
N LEU A 15 5.71 -12.10 10.65
CA LEU A 15 5.47 -11.90 12.08
C LEU A 15 5.59 -10.44 12.49
N ILE A 16 6.56 -9.73 11.92
CA ILE A 16 6.86 -8.34 12.24
C ILE A 16 7.14 -7.61 10.91
N GLY A 17 6.57 -6.42 10.74
CA GLY A 17 6.81 -5.56 9.59
C GLY A 17 7.14 -4.14 10.02
N VAL A 18 8.10 -3.52 9.35
CA VAL A 18 8.51 -2.13 9.56
C VAL A 18 8.66 -1.46 8.21
N ILE A 19 8.04 -0.29 8.05
CA ILE A 19 8.17 0.59 6.88
C ILE A 19 8.52 1.98 7.41
N PHE A 20 9.65 2.53 6.95
CA PHE A 20 10.11 3.85 7.38
C PHE A 20 10.18 4.81 6.19
N ASP A 21 9.41 5.90 6.25
CA ASP A 21 9.52 7.05 5.35
C ASP A 21 10.50 8.08 5.95
N PRO A 22 11.71 8.24 5.39
CA PRO A 22 12.68 9.21 5.90
C PRO A 22 12.29 10.66 5.56
N HIS A 23 11.40 10.89 4.59
CA HIS A 23 10.99 12.25 4.21
C HIS A 23 9.91 12.79 5.14
N ALA A 24 8.99 11.93 5.58
CA ALA A 24 7.92 12.28 6.49
C ALA A 24 8.25 11.99 7.97
N GLU A 25 9.39 11.35 8.24
CA GLU A 25 9.77 10.84 9.56
C GLU A 25 8.69 9.93 10.17
N GLU A 26 8.13 9.05 9.33
CA GLU A 26 7.07 8.13 9.72
C GLU A 26 7.57 6.70 9.76
N MET A 27 7.46 6.08 10.92
CA MET A 27 7.76 4.68 11.14
C MET A 27 6.45 3.90 11.35
N PHE A 28 6.07 3.16 10.34
CA PHE A 28 4.97 2.20 10.39
C PHE A 28 5.50 0.87 10.91
N THR A 29 4.83 0.30 11.91
CA THR A 29 5.20 -0.98 12.51
C THR A 29 3.97 -1.86 12.67
N ALA A 30 4.14 -3.16 12.48
CA ALA A 30 3.10 -4.15 12.71
C ALA A 30 3.69 -5.40 13.35
N VAL A 31 2.94 -5.98 14.30
CA VAL A 31 3.25 -7.29 14.87
C VAL A 31 2.02 -8.16 14.75
N LYS A 32 2.19 -9.38 14.24
CA LYS A 32 1.09 -10.33 14.06
C LYS A 32 0.32 -10.52 15.37
N GLY A 33 -0.98 -10.21 15.34
CA GLY A 33 -1.88 -10.31 16.48
C GLY A 33 -1.89 -9.11 17.43
N GLN A 34 -1.06 -8.10 17.21
CA GLN A 34 -0.99 -6.89 18.07
C GLN A 34 -1.42 -5.60 17.34
N GLY A 35 -1.80 -5.71 16.07
CA GLY A 35 -2.17 -4.55 15.24
C GLY A 35 -0.96 -3.84 14.63
N ALA A 36 -1.21 -2.62 14.16
CA ALA A 36 -0.21 -1.79 13.51
C ALA A 36 -0.25 -0.35 14.06
N SER A 37 0.87 0.35 13.99
CA SER A 37 1.03 1.72 14.47
C SER A 37 1.89 2.56 13.52
N VAL A 38 1.71 3.88 13.56
CA VAL A 38 2.64 4.87 12.99
C VAL A 38 3.16 5.75 14.11
N ASN A 39 4.49 5.82 14.27
CA ASN A 39 5.14 6.58 15.34
C ASN A 39 4.55 6.28 16.74
N GLY A 40 4.22 5.00 16.99
CA GLY A 40 3.64 4.52 18.24
C GLY A 40 2.12 4.75 18.39
N GLN A 41 1.47 5.42 17.44
CA GLN A 41 0.01 5.63 17.46
C GLN A 41 -0.71 4.54 16.65
N PRO A 42 -1.77 3.90 17.18
CA PRO A 42 -2.50 2.85 16.46
C PRO A 42 -3.03 3.31 15.11
N LEU A 43 -2.92 2.45 14.10
CA LEU A 43 -3.48 2.69 12.77
C LEU A 43 -4.95 2.28 12.73
N THR A 44 -5.73 3.06 11.96
CA THR A 44 -7.10 2.69 11.58
C THR A 44 -7.25 2.90 10.08
N VAL A 45 -7.76 1.88 9.39
CA VAL A 45 -8.09 1.99 7.96
C VAL A 45 -9.21 3.00 7.73
N ALA A 46 -9.41 3.45 6.49
CA ALA A 46 -10.47 4.38 6.16
C ALA A 46 -11.85 3.76 6.47
N MET A 47 -12.55 4.32 7.47
CA MET A 47 -13.85 3.83 7.91
C MET A 47 -14.99 4.42 7.06
N GLY A 48 -16.04 3.65 6.83
CA GLY A 48 -17.25 4.11 6.14
C GLY A 48 -17.15 4.18 4.61
N ILE A 49 -16.03 3.76 4.02
CA ILE A 49 -15.88 3.64 2.56
C ILE A 49 -16.30 2.24 2.14
N THR A 50 -17.54 2.11 1.66
CA THR A 50 -18.11 0.81 1.22
C THR A 50 -18.26 0.72 -0.30
N ASP A 51 -18.21 1.84 -1.01
CA ASP A 51 -18.35 1.91 -2.46
C ASP A 51 -17.08 2.43 -3.13
N VAL A 52 -16.78 1.91 -4.32
CA VAL A 52 -15.62 2.31 -5.12
C VAL A 52 -15.64 3.81 -5.43
N LYS A 53 -16.82 4.41 -5.64
CA LYS A 53 -16.98 5.85 -5.93
C LYS A 53 -16.39 6.78 -4.87
N ASP A 54 -16.28 6.31 -3.64
CA ASP A 54 -15.77 7.09 -2.51
C ASP A 54 -14.28 6.79 -2.22
N SER A 55 -13.72 5.78 -2.90
CA SER A 55 -12.35 5.30 -2.70
C SER A 55 -11.30 6.13 -3.44
N ILE A 56 -10.15 6.33 -2.78
CA ILE A 56 -8.93 6.85 -3.41
C ILE A 56 -7.98 5.68 -3.62
N ILE A 57 -7.70 5.36 -4.88
CA ILE A 57 -7.00 4.14 -5.28
C ILE A 57 -5.63 4.49 -5.86
N ASN A 58 -4.57 3.85 -5.36
CA ASN A 58 -3.24 3.93 -5.96
C ASN A 58 -3.04 2.85 -7.04
N ALA A 59 -2.49 3.23 -8.20
CA ALA A 59 -2.15 2.32 -9.29
C ALA A 59 -0.64 2.39 -9.62
N GLY A 60 -0.04 1.25 -9.97
CA GLY A 60 1.34 1.18 -10.45
C GLY A 60 1.47 1.20 -11.98
N CYS A 61 2.61 1.66 -12.48
CA CYS A 61 3.00 1.53 -13.90
C CYS A 61 4.32 0.75 -13.97
N PRO A 62 4.26 -0.60 -14.03
CA PRO A 62 5.46 -1.43 -14.08
C PRO A 62 6.17 -1.32 -15.43
N ALA A 63 7.45 -1.72 -15.45
CA ALA A 63 8.27 -1.69 -16.66
C ALA A 63 7.99 -2.86 -17.62
N ASP A 64 7.58 -4.03 -17.09
CA ASP A 64 7.18 -5.15 -17.92
C ASP A 64 5.97 -4.78 -18.81
N PRO A 65 6.04 -4.96 -20.14
CA PRO A 65 4.98 -4.54 -21.06
C PRO A 65 3.62 -5.20 -20.80
N ASN A 66 3.60 -6.48 -20.37
CA ASN A 66 2.36 -7.19 -20.12
C ASN A 66 1.69 -6.69 -18.84
N ALA A 67 2.48 -6.52 -17.79
CA ALA A 67 2.08 -5.92 -16.54
C ALA A 67 1.60 -4.48 -16.73
N PHE A 68 2.28 -3.69 -17.58
CA PHE A 68 1.89 -2.34 -17.93
C PHE A 68 0.52 -2.30 -18.61
N ALA A 69 0.32 -3.15 -19.63
CA ALA A 69 -0.97 -3.26 -20.32
C ALA A 69 -2.10 -3.67 -19.36
N ALA A 70 -1.84 -4.58 -18.42
CA ALA A 70 -2.80 -4.97 -17.39
C ALA A 70 -3.13 -3.81 -16.44
N SER A 71 -2.12 -3.06 -15.99
CA SER A 71 -2.31 -1.86 -15.19
C SER A 71 -3.15 -0.81 -15.92
N MET A 72 -2.91 -0.59 -17.20
CA MET A 72 -3.67 0.38 -17.99
C MET A 72 -5.14 0.01 -18.16
N ARG A 73 -5.46 -1.28 -18.31
CA ARG A 73 -6.86 -1.74 -18.29
C ARG A 73 -7.52 -1.46 -16.94
N GLY A 74 -6.83 -1.73 -15.83
CA GLY A 74 -7.34 -1.46 -14.48
C GLY A 74 -7.59 0.03 -14.25
N ILE A 75 -6.62 0.87 -14.62
CA ILE A 75 -6.72 2.33 -14.55
C ILE A 75 -7.94 2.82 -15.37
N ALA A 76 -8.06 2.39 -16.63
CA ALA A 76 -9.18 2.79 -17.49
C ALA A 76 -10.54 2.34 -16.92
N ALA A 77 -10.60 1.16 -16.31
CA ALA A 77 -11.83 0.63 -15.71
C ALA A 77 -12.28 1.38 -14.45
N LEU A 78 -11.34 1.99 -13.71
CA LEU A 78 -11.60 2.66 -12.42
C LEU A 78 -11.66 4.19 -12.53
N ASN A 79 -11.04 4.79 -13.55
CA ASN A 79 -10.86 6.25 -13.65
C ASN A 79 -12.16 7.05 -13.48
N SER A 80 -13.28 6.56 -14.02
CA SER A 80 -14.60 7.21 -13.90
C SER A 80 -15.47 6.68 -12.76
N LYS A 81 -15.00 5.66 -12.02
CA LYS A 81 -15.78 4.93 -11.03
C LYS A 81 -15.33 5.18 -9.60
N CYS A 82 -14.12 5.67 -9.39
CA CYS A 82 -13.58 5.97 -8.06
C CYS A 82 -13.48 7.48 -7.80
N ARG A 83 -13.30 7.87 -6.54
CA ARG A 83 -13.13 9.27 -6.15
C ARG A 83 -11.86 9.87 -6.74
N GLY A 84 -10.82 9.05 -6.87
CA GLY A 84 -9.61 9.48 -7.54
C GLY A 84 -8.56 8.38 -7.62
N LEU A 85 -7.84 8.39 -8.74
CA LEU A 85 -6.64 7.59 -8.91
C LEU A 85 -5.40 8.38 -8.47
N ARG A 86 -4.41 7.65 -7.95
CA ARG A 86 -3.07 8.14 -7.62
C ARG A 86 -2.03 7.23 -8.26
N MET A 87 -0.88 7.80 -8.56
CA MET A 87 0.29 7.06 -9.03
C MET A 87 1.47 7.38 -8.11
N ILE A 88 1.59 6.61 -7.03
CA ILE A 88 2.64 6.72 -6.03
C ILE A 88 3.62 5.59 -6.28
N ALA A 89 4.85 5.94 -6.64
CA ALA A 89 5.91 5.00 -7.03
C ALA A 89 6.63 4.38 -5.81
N CYS A 90 5.89 3.92 -4.80
CA CYS A 90 6.42 3.17 -3.67
C CYS A 90 5.33 2.29 -3.06
N SER A 91 5.32 1.00 -3.40
CA SER A 91 4.25 0.08 -2.97
C SER A 91 4.17 -0.07 -1.46
N ALA A 92 5.32 -0.17 -0.77
CA ALA A 92 5.38 -0.25 0.70
C ALA A 92 4.71 0.95 1.39
N LEU A 93 4.98 2.18 0.94
CA LEU A 93 4.30 3.35 1.49
C LEU A 93 2.82 3.36 1.19
N THR A 94 2.42 2.87 0.01
CA THR A 94 1.00 2.83 -0.34
C THR A 94 0.23 1.85 0.52
N THR A 95 0.80 0.68 0.85
CA THR A 95 0.19 -0.26 1.80
C THR A 95 0.16 0.31 3.22
N ALA A 96 1.24 0.96 3.68
CA ALA A 96 1.26 1.65 4.96
C ALA A 96 0.18 2.75 5.06
N TRP A 97 0.00 3.54 4.01
CA TRP A 97 -1.03 4.58 3.93
C TRP A 97 -2.44 4.03 3.86
N ILE A 98 -2.65 2.84 3.28
CA ILE A 98 -3.93 2.14 3.36
C ILE A 98 -4.21 1.73 4.81
N ALA A 99 -3.23 1.13 5.49
CA ALA A 99 -3.36 0.77 6.90
C ALA A 99 -3.67 1.99 7.77
N ALA A 100 -3.11 3.16 7.44
CA ALA A 100 -3.37 4.44 8.10
C ALA A 100 -4.63 5.18 7.62
N GLY A 101 -5.43 4.61 6.71
CA GLY A 101 -6.67 5.20 6.21
C GLY A 101 -6.50 6.44 5.33
N ARG A 102 -5.28 6.72 4.85
CA ARG A 102 -4.95 7.84 3.94
C ARG A 102 -5.24 7.50 2.48
N LEU A 103 -5.18 6.21 2.17
CA LEU A 103 -5.59 5.61 0.90
C LEU A 103 -6.61 4.52 1.17
N THR A 104 -7.42 4.19 0.18
CA THR A 104 -8.42 3.14 0.31
C THR A 104 -7.93 1.81 -0.25
N ALA A 105 -7.23 1.83 -1.38
CA ALA A 105 -6.75 0.63 -2.05
C ALA A 105 -5.51 0.89 -2.89
N HIS A 106 -4.79 -0.19 -3.20
CA HIS A 106 -3.69 -0.20 -4.15
C HIS A 106 -3.82 -1.41 -5.06
N PHE A 107 -3.56 -1.23 -6.36
CA PHE A 107 -3.22 -2.33 -7.24
C PHE A 107 -1.94 -2.03 -8.00
N GLY A 108 -1.11 -3.05 -8.16
CA GLY A 108 0.13 -3.01 -8.89
C GLY A 108 0.45 -4.41 -9.39
N TYR A 109 1.09 -4.48 -10.54
CA TYR A 109 1.64 -5.71 -11.08
C TYR A 109 3.16 -5.65 -10.94
N ASP A 110 3.81 -6.81 -11.06
CA ASP A 110 5.28 -6.91 -11.03
C ASP A 110 5.89 -6.45 -9.70
N LEU A 111 5.22 -6.78 -8.59
CA LEU A 111 5.70 -6.51 -7.24
C LEU A 111 6.42 -7.73 -6.69
N SER A 112 7.59 -7.50 -6.11
CA SER A 112 8.36 -8.52 -5.42
C SER A 112 7.89 -8.68 -3.97
N SER A 113 8.27 -9.77 -3.32
CA SER A 113 7.86 -10.04 -1.94
C SER A 113 8.29 -8.93 -0.97
N TRP A 114 9.48 -8.35 -1.16
CA TRP A 114 10.00 -7.26 -0.32
C TRP A 114 9.22 -5.94 -0.45
N ASP A 115 8.39 -5.78 -1.49
CA ASP A 115 7.56 -4.58 -1.67
C ASP A 115 6.29 -4.60 -0.80
N LEU A 116 5.88 -5.79 -0.31
CA LEU A 116 4.57 -6.01 0.33
C LEU A 116 4.61 -6.74 1.67
N VAL A 117 5.71 -7.43 2.00
CA VAL A 117 5.77 -8.32 3.17
C VAL A 117 5.84 -7.60 4.53
N ALA A 118 6.12 -6.29 4.51
CA ALA A 118 6.21 -5.44 5.71
C ALA A 118 4.86 -4.80 6.07
#